data_AF-A0AAJ6ZB72-F1
#
_entry.id   AF-A0AAJ6ZB72-F1
#
_cell.length_a   1.000
_cell.length_b   1.000
_cell.length_c   1.000
_cell.angle_alpha   90.00
_cell.angle_beta   90.00
_cell.angle_gamma   90.00
#
_symmetry.space_group_name_H-M   'P 1'
#
loop_
_entity.id
_entity.type
_entity.pdbx_description
1 polymer ?
#
loop_
_entity_poly.entity_id
_entity_poly.type
_entity_poly.pdbx_seq_one_letter_code
_entity_poly.pdbx_strand_id
1 'polypeptide(L)'
;MVRVITQETYDDVVKENMDEFDMSPEDAIKEAIAQFEAQGVDLSNIIKDLNLNTGEEHQVSITVKKLKELSNAAQNNDEPILEQLDILMRECKKDIAHRVRAGKEGIYPALINLLDLKQKSYLNVNNEKDAASIIKVINTLIALMNSQPDLLDRKGVEIIKKNLDEIEDESILIATLKWTAVCCVKHEMNTQMIFGAGIGRNLNNLLNKTNNIELISECLQVIRKLTLDDDLRVEFGKAHEHARELGAELLDTLTRLLENNMKPPLVSDVMCTIACLLVRHELSAVAAERGAAALFTVLADNYDDVTVVHQATKLITTLAGNDDVKRQLVKSGIVPIIVSLLSRFAV
;
A
#
# COMPACT_ATOMS: atom_id res chain seq x y z
N MET A 1 21.37 16.59 -7.30
CA MET A 1 20.70 16.88 -6.02
C MET A 1 19.61 17.90 -6.35
N VAL A 2 18.34 17.56 -6.12
CA VAL A 2 17.21 18.47 -6.41
C VAL A 2 17.21 19.58 -5.37
N ARG A 3 17.09 20.85 -5.77
CA ARG A 3 17.05 21.98 -4.84
C ARG A 3 15.63 22.08 -4.28
N VAL A 4 15.49 22.16 -2.95
CA VAL A 4 14.18 22.23 -2.27
C VAL A 4 14.19 23.40 -1.28
N ILE A 5 13.01 23.92 -0.93
CA ILE A 5 12.80 24.98 0.07
C ILE A 5 11.82 24.54 1.16
N THR A 6 11.71 25.31 2.24
CA THR A 6 10.68 25.11 3.26
C THR A 6 9.39 25.84 2.89
N GLN A 7 8.28 25.44 3.50
CA GLN A 7 7.01 26.16 3.35
C GLN A 7 7.12 27.60 3.87
N GLU A 8 7.81 27.80 4.99
CA GLU A 8 8.09 29.14 5.54
C GLU A 8 8.81 30.04 4.54
N THR A 9 9.86 29.54 3.87
CA THR A 9 10.56 30.30 2.83
C THR A 9 9.67 30.64 1.64
N TYR A 10 8.75 29.76 1.25
CA TYR A 10 7.79 30.05 0.20
C TYR A 10 6.77 31.10 0.65
N ASP A 11 6.19 30.93 1.84
CA ASP A 11 5.19 31.82 2.41
C ASP A 11 5.76 33.24 2.61
N ASP A 12 7.02 33.34 3.06
CA ASP A 12 7.74 34.61 3.24
C ASP A 12 7.92 35.35 1.91
N VAL A 13 8.29 34.65 0.83
CA VAL A 13 8.45 35.27 -0.51
C VAL A 13 7.11 35.68 -1.10
N VAL A 14 6.06 34.88 -0.94
CA VAL A 14 4.70 35.28 -1.39
C VAL A 14 4.26 36.52 -0.62
N LYS A 15 4.51 36.57 0.68
CA LYS A 15 4.18 37.73 1.51
C LYS A 15 4.99 38.97 1.13
N GLU A 16 6.29 38.83 0.88
CA GLU A 16 7.14 39.90 0.37
C GLU A 16 6.61 40.43 -0.97
N ASN A 17 6.20 39.55 -1.89
CA ASN A 17 5.59 39.93 -3.16
C ASN A 17 4.29 40.74 -2.97
N MET A 18 3.48 40.41 -1.96
CA MET A 18 2.26 41.16 -1.64
C MET A 18 2.55 42.51 -0.98
N ASP A 19 3.41 42.52 0.05
CA ASP A 19 3.67 43.67 0.91
C ASP A 19 4.60 44.71 0.26
N GLU A 20 5.63 44.26 -0.48
CA GLU A 20 6.63 45.16 -1.08
C GLU A 20 6.28 45.59 -2.52
N PHE A 21 5.54 44.75 -3.25
CA PHE A 21 5.19 44.99 -4.66
C PHE A 21 3.69 45.23 -4.91
N ASP A 22 2.88 45.33 -3.84
CA ASP A 22 1.42 45.55 -3.89
C ASP A 22 0.69 44.56 -4.84
N MET A 23 1.23 43.34 -4.98
CA MET A 23 0.66 42.33 -5.88
C MET A 23 -0.64 41.75 -5.32
N SER A 24 -1.55 41.38 -6.21
CA SER A 24 -2.68 40.55 -5.82
C SER A 24 -2.16 39.19 -5.29
N PRO A 25 -2.89 38.51 -4.39
CA PRO A 25 -2.52 37.19 -3.91
C PRO A 25 -2.25 36.18 -5.02
N GLU A 26 -3.09 36.17 -6.04
CA GLU A 26 -2.95 35.28 -7.19
C GLU A 26 -1.68 35.58 -7.99
N ASP A 27 -1.31 36.85 -8.13
CA ASP A 27 -0.11 37.27 -8.86
C ASP A 27 1.16 37.04 -8.04
N ALA A 28 1.12 37.32 -6.72
CA ALA A 28 2.23 37.06 -5.81
C ALA A 28 2.62 35.57 -5.76
N ILE A 29 1.62 34.68 -5.75
CA ILE A 29 1.83 33.23 -5.82
C ILE A 29 2.44 32.82 -7.17
N LYS A 30 1.91 33.32 -8.29
CA LYS A 30 2.45 33.00 -9.62
C LYS A 30 3.91 33.45 -9.75
N GLU A 31 4.22 34.66 -9.28
CA GLU A 31 5.56 35.21 -9.33
C GLU A 31 6.52 34.40 -8.46
N ALA A 32 6.15 34.07 -7.21
CA ALA A 32 6.96 33.26 -6.32
C ALA A 32 7.25 31.87 -6.92
N ILE A 33 6.23 31.22 -7.50
CA ILE A 33 6.39 29.93 -8.20
C ILE A 33 7.40 30.08 -9.36
N ALA A 34 7.23 31.08 -10.22
CA ALA A 34 8.11 31.31 -11.36
C ALA A 34 9.56 31.60 -10.91
N GLN A 35 9.74 32.39 -9.85
CA GLN A 35 11.05 32.73 -9.29
C GLN A 35 11.78 31.49 -8.76
N PHE A 36 11.08 30.59 -8.06
CA PHE A 36 11.67 29.36 -7.53
C PHE A 36 11.95 28.33 -8.63
N GLU A 37 11.02 28.16 -9.58
CA GLU A 37 11.21 27.25 -10.72
C GLU A 37 12.38 27.69 -11.61
N ALA A 38 12.53 28.99 -11.86
CA ALA A 38 13.68 29.55 -12.59
C ALA A 38 15.02 29.28 -11.91
N GLN A 39 15.02 29.12 -10.58
CA GLN A 39 16.18 28.75 -9.78
C GLN A 39 16.41 27.23 -9.69
N GLY A 40 15.58 26.43 -10.37
CA GLY A 40 15.62 24.97 -10.35
C GLY A 40 15.16 24.35 -9.02
N VAL A 41 14.32 25.06 -8.26
CA VAL A 41 13.73 24.56 -7.01
C VAL A 41 12.53 23.67 -7.33
N ASP A 42 12.47 22.48 -6.72
CA ASP A 42 11.30 21.62 -6.74
C ASP A 42 10.30 22.04 -5.66
N LEU A 43 9.11 22.44 -6.10
CA LEU A 43 7.99 22.89 -5.27
C LEU A 43 6.94 21.80 -5.03
N SER A 44 7.23 20.53 -5.35
CA SER A 44 6.29 19.41 -5.17
C SER A 44 5.81 19.25 -3.72
N ASN A 45 6.65 19.62 -2.74
CA ASN A 45 6.37 19.53 -1.31
C ASN A 45 5.83 20.84 -0.69
N ILE A 46 5.44 21.81 -1.51
CA ILE A 46 4.96 23.13 -1.08
C ILE A 46 3.46 23.25 -1.35
N ILE A 47 2.71 23.66 -0.33
CA ILE A 47 1.28 23.99 -0.42
C ILE A 47 1.18 25.37 -1.06
N LYS A 48 0.47 25.46 -2.18
CA LYS A 48 0.37 26.67 -3.01
C LYS A 48 -1.00 27.35 -2.94
N ASP A 49 -1.89 26.85 -2.08
CA ASP A 49 -3.27 27.33 -1.96
C ASP A 49 -3.35 28.77 -1.44
N LEU A 50 -4.34 29.52 -1.94
CA LEU A 50 -4.59 30.96 -1.71
C LEU A 50 -4.93 31.35 -0.25
N ASN A 51 -4.88 30.43 0.71
CA ASN A 51 -5.19 30.73 2.12
C ASN A 51 -4.12 31.61 2.81
N LEU A 52 -3.09 32.06 2.09
CA LEU A 52 -2.08 32.99 2.58
C LEU A 52 -2.63 34.41 2.83
N ASN A 53 -3.85 34.73 2.35
CA ASN A 53 -4.46 36.06 2.46
C ASN A 53 -4.81 36.52 3.87
N THR A 54 -4.81 35.63 4.87
CA THR A 54 -5.29 35.95 6.23
C THR A 54 -4.20 35.83 7.29
N GLY A 55 -2.99 35.37 6.94
CA GLY A 55 -1.98 34.98 7.93
C GLY A 55 -2.42 33.76 8.77
N GLU A 56 -3.45 33.04 8.34
CA GLU A 56 -3.95 31.84 9.01
C GLU A 56 -3.10 30.62 8.64
N GLU A 57 -2.83 29.77 9.62
CA GLU A 57 -2.15 28.50 9.41
C GLU A 57 -2.94 27.61 8.44
N HIS A 58 -2.25 26.81 7.62
CA HIS A 58 -2.92 25.85 6.75
C HIS A 58 -3.82 24.91 7.56
N GLN A 59 -4.96 24.52 6.98
CA GLN A 59 -5.94 23.64 7.62
C GLN A 59 -5.30 22.35 8.14
N VAL A 60 -4.33 21.78 7.40
CA VAL A 60 -3.57 20.60 7.84
C VAL A 60 -2.85 20.85 9.17
N SER A 61 -2.22 22.01 9.35
CA SER A 61 -1.49 22.35 10.58
C SER A 61 -2.42 22.55 11.77
N ILE A 62 -3.55 23.25 11.55
CA ILE A 62 -4.59 23.43 12.56
C ILE A 62 -5.11 22.06 13.03
N THR A 63 -5.40 21.16 12.09
CA THR A 63 -5.91 19.83 12.39
C THR A 63 -4.87 18.96 13.10
N VAL A 64 -3.58 19.04 12.72
CA VAL A 64 -2.50 18.32 13.41
C VAL A 64 -2.38 18.77 14.87
N LYS A 65 -2.40 20.07 15.13
CA LYS A 65 -2.36 20.61 16.50
C LYS A 65 -3.54 20.12 17.34
N LYS A 66 -4.77 20.24 16.80
CA LYS A 66 -5.99 19.76 17.47
C LYS A 66 -5.93 18.26 17.77
N LEU A 67 -5.50 17.43 16.81
CA LEU A 67 -5.38 15.99 17.02
C LEU A 67 -4.38 15.64 18.13
N LYS A 68 -3.25 16.35 18.20
CA LYS A 68 -2.28 16.13 19.27
C LYS A 68 -2.84 16.52 20.64
N GLU A 69 -3.52 17.65 20.73
CA GLU A 69 -4.17 18.10 21.97
C GLU A 69 -5.23 17.10 22.44
N LEU A 70 -6.12 16.69 21.53
CA LEU A 70 -7.18 15.72 21.80
C LEU A 70 -6.65 14.34 22.15
N SER A 71 -5.57 13.88 21.50
CA SER A 71 -4.96 12.56 21.78
C SER A 71 -4.27 12.52 23.14
N ASN A 72 -3.80 13.66 23.65
CA ASN A 72 -3.19 13.77 24.97
C ASN A 72 -4.24 14.00 26.08
N ALA A 73 -5.41 14.52 25.74
CA ALA A 73 -6.51 14.70 26.67
C ALA A 73 -7.16 13.35 26.94
N ALA A 74 -7.20 12.90 28.21
CA ALA A 74 -7.91 11.69 28.63
C ALA A 74 -9.43 11.88 28.55
N GLN A 75 -9.98 11.99 27.34
CA GLN A 75 -11.41 12.15 27.11
C GLN A 75 -12.06 10.82 26.77
N ASN A 76 -13.17 10.53 27.45
CA ASN A 76 -14.04 9.38 27.16
C ASN A 76 -14.87 9.57 25.87
N ASN A 77 -14.73 10.71 25.17
CA ASN A 77 -15.44 10.99 23.93
C ASN A 77 -14.47 10.99 22.73
N ASP A 78 -14.71 10.06 21.81
CA ASP A 78 -13.91 9.89 20.60
C ASP A 78 -14.43 10.76 19.45
N GLU A 79 -15.65 11.29 19.54
CA GLU A 79 -16.30 12.02 18.45
C GLU A 79 -15.47 13.21 17.93
N PRO A 80 -14.88 14.07 18.79
CA PRO A 80 -14.00 15.15 18.31
C PRO A 80 -12.74 14.63 17.62
N ILE A 81 -12.19 13.49 18.08
CA ILE A 81 -11.00 12.87 17.47
C ILE A 81 -11.36 12.35 16.08
N LEU A 82 -12.49 11.63 15.96
CA LEU A 82 -12.95 11.07 14.69
C LEU A 82 -13.22 12.15 13.63
N GLU A 83 -13.81 13.29 14.04
CA GLU A 83 -14.01 14.44 13.14
C GLU A 83 -12.67 15.02 12.64
N GLN A 84 -11.70 15.20 13.54
CA GLN A 84 -10.39 15.70 13.13
C GLN A 84 -9.61 14.69 12.26
N LEU A 85 -9.78 13.38 12.49
CA LEU A 85 -9.22 12.34 11.60
C LEU A 85 -9.81 12.42 10.19
N ASP A 86 -11.09 12.74 10.05
CA ASP A 86 -11.74 12.95 8.74
C ASP A 86 -11.18 14.16 8.00
N ILE A 87 -10.99 15.27 8.72
CA ILE A 87 -10.39 16.48 8.15
C ILE A 87 -8.96 16.19 7.72
N LEU A 88 -8.15 15.57 8.59
CA LEU A 88 -6.76 15.24 8.29
C LEU A 88 -6.65 14.31 7.07
N MET A 89 -7.50 13.28 7.02
CA MET A 89 -7.54 12.35 5.89
C MET A 89 -7.87 13.08 4.58
N ARG A 90 -8.79 14.04 4.60
CA ARG A 90 -9.13 14.86 3.42
C ARG A 90 -7.97 15.73 2.99
N GLU A 91 -7.30 16.39 3.92
CA GLU A 91 -6.12 17.22 3.65
C GLU A 91 -4.98 16.36 3.07
N CYS A 92 -4.67 15.20 3.65
CA CYS A 92 -3.63 14.29 3.16
C CYS A 92 -3.92 13.72 1.76
N LYS A 93 -5.19 13.66 1.35
CA LYS A 93 -5.61 13.19 0.02
C LYS A 93 -5.48 14.25 -1.07
N LYS A 94 -5.27 15.53 -0.74
CA LYS A 94 -5.10 16.60 -1.73
C LYS A 94 -3.86 16.39 -2.57
N ASP A 95 -2.70 16.31 -1.94
CA ASP A 95 -1.40 16.17 -2.61
C ASP A 95 -0.30 15.74 -1.62
N ILE A 96 0.92 15.59 -2.12
CA ILE A 96 2.10 15.21 -1.33
C ILE A 96 2.53 16.32 -0.37
N ALA A 97 2.34 17.60 -0.70
CA ALA A 97 2.75 18.72 0.16
C ALA A 97 2.00 18.72 1.49
N HIS A 98 0.68 18.45 1.47
CA HIS A 98 -0.14 18.33 2.68
C HIS A 98 0.31 17.15 3.56
N ARG A 99 0.65 16.00 2.96
CA ARG A 99 1.17 14.83 3.69
C ARG A 99 2.53 15.10 4.32
N VAL A 100 3.43 15.75 3.58
CA VAL A 100 4.77 16.09 4.04
C VAL A 100 4.68 17.09 5.18
N ARG A 101 3.80 18.10 5.07
CA ARG A 101 3.58 19.07 6.16
C ARG A 101 3.03 18.38 7.41
N ALA A 102 1.99 17.56 7.29
CA ALA A 102 1.44 16.82 8.43
C ALA A 102 2.50 15.92 9.11
N GLY A 103 3.30 15.21 8.30
CA GLY A 103 4.39 14.36 8.77
C GLY A 103 5.47 15.14 9.52
N LYS A 104 5.97 16.26 8.95
CA LYS A 104 6.97 17.14 9.57
C LYS A 104 6.48 17.76 10.87
N GLU A 105 5.19 18.09 10.93
CA GLU A 105 4.57 18.56 12.15
C GLU A 105 4.32 17.44 13.17
N GLY A 106 4.73 16.20 12.91
CA GLY A 106 4.75 15.12 13.90
C GLY A 106 3.38 14.51 14.19
N ILE A 107 2.52 14.40 13.18
CA ILE A 107 1.21 13.74 13.32
C ILE A 107 1.33 12.22 13.48
N TYR A 108 2.33 11.60 12.85
CA TYR A 108 2.49 10.14 12.85
C TYR A 108 2.59 9.54 14.27
N PRO A 109 3.47 10.04 15.16
CA PRO A 109 3.52 9.54 16.54
C PRO A 109 2.19 9.66 17.30
N ALA A 110 1.41 10.72 17.04
CA ALA A 110 0.10 10.90 17.66
C ALA A 110 -0.90 9.84 17.18
N LEU A 111 -0.95 9.57 15.87
CA LEU A 111 -1.79 8.52 15.30
C LEU A 111 -1.40 7.13 15.78
N ILE A 112 -0.10 6.83 15.86
CA ILE A 112 0.40 5.54 16.36
C ILE A 112 0.06 5.33 17.84
N ASN A 113 0.17 6.37 18.66
CA ASN A 113 -0.22 6.28 20.07
C ASN A 113 -1.73 6.08 20.22
N LEU A 114 -2.54 6.82 19.45
CA LEU A 114 -3.99 6.65 19.44
C LEU A 114 -4.39 5.23 18.99
N LEU A 115 -3.74 4.71 17.94
CA LEU A 115 -3.98 3.36 17.43
C LEU A 115 -3.66 2.29 18.49
N ASP A 116 -2.49 2.38 19.15
CA ASP A 116 -2.07 1.47 20.22
C ASP A 116 -3.05 1.49 21.41
N LEU A 117 -3.52 2.69 21.82
CA LEU A 117 -4.52 2.83 22.87
C LEU A 117 -5.85 2.16 22.50
N LYS A 118 -6.36 2.42 21.30
CA LYS A 118 -7.63 1.86 20.82
C LYS A 118 -7.54 0.36 20.61
N GLN A 119 -6.43 -0.14 20.09
CA GLN A 119 -6.16 -1.57 19.95
C GLN A 119 -6.16 -2.27 21.32
N LYS A 120 -5.48 -1.72 22.33
CA LYS A 120 -5.47 -2.27 23.70
C LYS A 120 -6.87 -2.29 24.31
N SER A 121 -7.65 -1.24 24.12
CA SER A 121 -9.04 -1.17 24.60
C SER A 121 -9.92 -2.22 23.90
N TYR A 122 -9.80 -2.32 22.58
CA TYR A 122 -10.52 -3.31 21.77
C TYR A 122 -10.22 -4.75 22.20
N LEU A 123 -8.96 -5.11 22.42
CA LEU A 123 -8.58 -6.46 22.85
C LEU A 123 -9.11 -6.84 24.25
N ASN A 124 -9.41 -5.85 25.10
CA ASN A 124 -9.94 -6.10 26.45
C ASN A 124 -11.47 -6.27 26.47
N VAL A 125 -12.20 -5.48 25.66
CA VAL A 125 -13.67 -5.36 25.77
C VAL A 125 -14.38 -5.88 24.50
N ASN A 126 -13.67 -5.99 23.38
CA ASN A 126 -14.16 -6.36 22.06
C ASN A 126 -15.39 -5.55 21.62
N ASN A 127 -15.28 -4.22 21.66
CA ASN A 127 -16.40 -3.32 21.34
C ASN A 127 -16.28 -2.71 19.92
N GLU A 128 -17.44 -2.56 19.27
CA GLU A 128 -17.55 -2.05 17.88
C GLU A 128 -17.06 -0.60 17.72
N LYS A 129 -17.17 0.21 18.77
CA LYS A 129 -16.75 1.63 18.74
C LYS A 129 -15.24 1.75 18.59
N ASP A 130 -14.48 0.94 19.33
CA ASP A 130 -13.02 0.90 19.20
C ASP A 130 -12.60 0.27 17.87
N ALA A 131 -13.31 -0.74 17.37
CA ALA A 131 -13.07 -1.30 16.03
C ALA A 131 -13.19 -0.23 14.94
N ALA A 132 -14.29 0.53 14.95
CA ALA A 132 -14.49 1.64 14.02
C ALA A 132 -13.40 2.73 14.14
N SER A 133 -12.98 3.03 15.37
CA SER A 133 -11.90 4.00 15.64
C SER A 133 -10.56 3.51 15.12
N ILE A 134 -10.21 2.24 15.34
CA ILE A 134 -8.99 1.60 14.81
C ILE A 134 -8.95 1.70 13.29
N ILE A 135 -10.03 1.29 12.62
CA ILE A 135 -10.14 1.35 11.16
C ILE A 135 -9.98 2.80 10.67
N LYS A 136 -10.59 3.77 11.35
CA LYS A 136 -10.46 5.19 11.01
C LYS A 136 -9.02 5.68 11.10
N VAL A 137 -8.33 5.37 12.19
CA VAL A 137 -6.93 5.78 12.40
C VAL A 137 -6.02 5.13 11.36
N ILE A 138 -6.22 3.84 11.05
CA ILE A 138 -5.45 3.14 10.02
C ILE A 138 -5.70 3.76 8.64
N ASN A 139 -6.95 4.10 8.29
CA ASN A 139 -7.27 4.78 7.03
C ASN A 139 -6.64 6.18 6.94
N THR A 140 -6.55 6.90 8.06
CA THR A 140 -5.82 8.17 8.12
C THR A 140 -4.31 7.96 7.94
N LEU A 141 -3.72 6.89 8.52
CA LEU A 141 -2.32 6.52 8.30
C LEU A 141 -2.05 6.15 6.83
N ILE A 142 -2.94 5.39 6.19
CA ILE A 142 -2.89 5.09 4.75
C ILE A 142 -2.86 6.38 3.93
N ALA A 143 -3.76 7.32 4.23
CA ALA A 143 -3.81 8.60 3.53
C ALA A 143 -2.53 9.43 3.75
N LEU A 144 -2.01 9.47 4.98
CA LEU A 144 -0.79 10.19 5.34
C LEU A 144 0.46 9.60 4.68
N MET A 145 0.57 8.27 4.61
CA MET A 145 1.78 7.58 4.19
C MET A 145 1.82 7.22 2.71
N ASN A 146 0.73 7.47 1.97
CA ASN A 146 0.72 7.26 0.53
C ASN A 146 1.80 8.12 -0.16
N SER A 147 2.74 7.48 -0.86
CA SER A 147 3.94 8.13 -1.42
C SER A 147 4.82 8.85 -0.39
N GLN A 148 4.67 8.54 0.89
CA GLN A 148 5.50 9.01 2.01
C GLN A 148 5.71 7.86 3.04
N PRO A 149 6.34 6.75 2.62
CA PRO A 149 6.48 5.56 3.46
C PRO A 149 7.51 5.72 4.61
N ASP A 150 8.42 6.70 4.53
CA ASP A 150 9.52 6.94 5.47
C ASP A 150 9.07 7.25 6.91
N LEU A 151 7.78 7.50 7.13
CA LEU A 151 7.21 7.70 8.46
C LEU A 151 7.15 6.42 9.30
N LEU A 152 7.19 5.23 8.70
CA LEU A 152 7.04 3.98 9.44
C LEU A 152 8.20 3.80 10.44
N ASP A 153 7.85 3.55 11.70
CA ASP A 153 8.81 3.15 12.73
C ASP A 153 8.59 1.71 13.23
N ARG A 154 9.43 1.28 14.17
CA ARG A 154 9.34 -0.06 14.77
C ARG A 154 8.01 -0.28 15.50
N LYS A 155 7.47 0.75 16.16
CA LYS A 155 6.20 0.66 16.88
C LYS A 155 5.05 0.43 15.90
N GLY A 156 5.08 1.06 14.73
CA GLY A 156 4.14 0.80 13.65
C GLY A 156 4.17 -0.65 13.18
N VAL A 157 5.37 -1.21 12.96
CA VAL A 157 5.53 -2.63 12.59
C VAL A 157 5.04 -3.58 13.68
N GLU A 158 5.32 -3.29 14.96
CA GLU A 158 4.81 -4.07 16.10
C GLU A 158 3.28 -4.07 16.16
N ILE A 159 2.64 -2.92 15.90
CA ILE A 159 1.17 -2.82 15.85
C ILE A 159 0.60 -3.65 14.68
N ILE A 160 1.20 -3.55 13.48
CA ILE A 160 0.81 -4.38 12.32
C ILE A 160 0.87 -5.85 12.69
N LYS A 161 2.01 -6.29 13.23
CA LYS A 161 2.23 -7.68 13.63
C LYS A 161 1.21 -8.13 14.67
N LYS A 162 0.98 -7.32 15.71
CA LYS A 162 0.03 -7.62 16.77
C LYS A 162 -1.41 -7.71 16.27
N ASN A 163 -1.84 -6.81 15.36
CA ASN A 163 -3.15 -6.93 14.71
C ASN A 163 -3.29 -8.28 13.99
N LEU A 164 -2.26 -8.68 13.23
CA LEU A 164 -2.27 -9.95 12.50
C LEU A 164 -2.21 -11.19 13.40
N ASP A 165 -1.71 -11.07 14.63
CA ASP A 165 -1.61 -12.15 15.60
C ASP A 165 -2.87 -12.31 16.47
N GLU A 166 -3.48 -11.19 16.88
CA GLU A 166 -4.46 -11.16 17.98
C GLU A 166 -5.87 -10.74 17.54
N ILE A 167 -6.03 -10.04 16.41
CA ILE A 167 -7.33 -9.53 15.97
C ILE A 167 -8.01 -10.51 15.01
N GLU A 168 -9.28 -10.81 15.26
CA GLU A 168 -10.11 -11.66 14.40
C GLU A 168 -11.05 -10.85 13.48
N ASP A 169 -11.35 -9.59 13.81
CA ASP A 169 -12.22 -8.73 12.99
C ASP A 169 -11.59 -8.46 11.62
N GLU A 170 -12.21 -9.04 10.58
CA GLU A 170 -11.72 -8.97 9.22
C GLU A 170 -11.64 -7.53 8.68
N SER A 171 -12.48 -6.60 9.16
CA SER A 171 -12.45 -5.21 8.72
C SER A 171 -11.20 -4.49 9.22
N ILE A 172 -10.78 -4.78 10.46
CA ILE A 172 -9.52 -4.29 11.02
C ILE A 172 -8.33 -4.92 10.29
N LEU A 173 -8.39 -6.22 10.00
CA LEU A 173 -7.32 -6.92 9.28
C LEU A 173 -7.16 -6.39 7.84
N ILE A 174 -8.26 -6.17 7.13
CA ILE A 174 -8.27 -5.53 5.80
C ILE A 174 -7.59 -4.16 5.85
N ALA A 175 -7.98 -3.30 6.80
CA ALA A 175 -7.36 -1.98 6.97
C ALA A 175 -5.86 -2.10 7.28
N THR A 176 -5.48 -3.03 8.16
CA THR A 176 -4.08 -3.29 8.54
C THR A 176 -3.24 -3.74 7.35
N LEU A 177 -3.76 -4.64 6.52
CA LEU A 177 -3.06 -5.13 5.33
C LEU A 177 -2.91 -4.03 4.26
N LYS A 178 -3.93 -3.19 4.06
CA LYS A 178 -3.83 -2.01 3.19
C LYS A 178 -2.74 -1.06 3.66
N TRP A 179 -2.66 -0.80 4.96
CA TRP A 179 -1.59 0.03 5.53
C TRP A 179 -0.21 -0.60 5.38
N THR A 180 -0.11 -1.91 5.61
CA THR A 180 1.12 -2.70 5.41
C THR A 180 1.61 -2.58 3.96
N ALA A 181 0.71 -2.73 2.98
CA ALA A 181 1.02 -2.62 1.56
C ALA A 181 1.54 -1.21 1.20
N VAL A 182 0.89 -0.15 1.69
CA VAL A 182 1.32 1.24 1.49
C VAL A 182 2.72 1.49 2.02
N CYS A 183 3.06 0.91 3.18
CA CYS A 183 4.38 1.09 3.79
C CYS A 183 5.53 0.45 3.00
N CYS A 184 5.25 -0.58 2.19
CA CYS A 184 6.27 -1.32 1.43
C CYS A 184 6.60 -0.67 0.08
N VAL A 185 5.70 0.12 -0.49
CA VAL A 185 5.87 0.69 -1.85
C VAL A 185 7.04 1.67 -1.89
N LYS A 186 8.01 1.41 -2.78
CA LYS A 186 9.22 2.24 -2.98
C LYS A 186 10.03 2.45 -1.70
N HIS A 187 9.97 1.50 -0.75
CA HIS A 187 10.67 1.63 0.52
C HIS A 187 11.21 0.29 1.06
N GLU A 188 12.39 -0.09 0.58
CA GLU A 188 12.99 -1.41 0.85
C GLU A 188 13.23 -1.68 2.34
N MET A 189 13.64 -0.66 3.11
CA MET A 189 13.85 -0.82 4.56
C MET A 189 12.56 -1.16 5.31
N ASN A 190 11.41 -0.63 4.86
CA ASN A 190 10.12 -0.94 5.48
C ASN A 190 9.72 -2.36 5.12
N THR A 191 9.88 -2.73 3.85
CA THR A 191 9.66 -4.09 3.37
C THR A 191 10.46 -5.10 4.18
N GLN A 192 11.75 -4.88 4.40
CA GLN A 192 12.58 -5.76 5.23
C GLN A 192 12.14 -5.79 6.69
N MET A 193 11.78 -4.66 7.29
CA MET A 193 11.29 -4.63 8.68
C MET A 193 9.99 -5.40 8.85
N ILE A 194 9.03 -5.20 7.95
CA ILE A 194 7.73 -5.89 7.97
C ILE A 194 7.91 -7.38 7.70
N PHE A 195 8.73 -7.75 6.71
CA PHE A 195 9.06 -9.14 6.42
C PHE A 195 9.73 -9.82 7.62
N GLY A 196 10.71 -9.15 8.23
CA GLY A 196 11.44 -9.62 9.41
C GLY A 196 10.57 -9.78 10.65
N ALA A 197 9.41 -9.12 10.72
CA ALA A 197 8.42 -9.35 11.77
C ALA A 197 7.68 -10.70 11.63
N GLY A 198 7.90 -11.44 10.53
CA GLY A 198 7.39 -12.80 10.36
C GLY A 198 5.92 -12.86 9.93
N ILE A 199 5.42 -11.85 9.20
CA ILE A 199 4.00 -11.79 8.80
C ILE A 199 3.60 -12.82 7.73
N GLY A 200 4.56 -13.50 7.08
CA GLY A 200 4.30 -14.57 6.10
C GLY A 200 3.37 -15.67 6.64
N ARG A 201 3.62 -16.11 7.89
CA ARG A 201 2.77 -17.09 8.59
C ARG A 201 1.35 -16.58 8.81
N ASN A 202 1.21 -15.30 9.18
CA ASN A 202 -0.10 -14.69 9.36
C ASN A 202 -0.89 -14.64 8.05
N LEU A 203 -0.24 -14.22 6.96
CA LEU A 203 -0.83 -14.20 5.62
C LEU A 203 -1.29 -15.60 5.21
N ASN A 204 -0.46 -16.63 5.43
CA ASN A 204 -0.81 -18.02 5.14
C ASN A 204 -2.04 -18.47 5.95
N ASN A 205 -2.06 -18.17 7.25
CA ASN A 205 -3.15 -18.54 8.14
C ASN A 205 -4.46 -17.85 7.74
N LEU A 206 -4.42 -16.56 7.40
CA LEU A 206 -5.59 -15.81 6.95
C LEU A 206 -6.15 -16.41 5.66
N LEU A 207 -5.29 -16.64 4.65
CA LEU A 207 -5.68 -17.23 3.37
C LEU A 207 -6.30 -18.62 3.49
N ASN A 208 -5.94 -19.41 4.50
CA ASN A 208 -6.55 -20.73 4.73
C ASN A 208 -7.86 -20.69 5.55
N LYS A 209 -8.14 -19.59 6.25
CA LYS A 209 -9.28 -19.48 7.17
C LYS A 209 -10.44 -18.66 6.63
N THR A 210 -10.16 -17.59 5.91
CA THR A 210 -11.20 -16.66 5.46
C THR A 210 -11.83 -17.09 4.13
N ASN A 211 -13.10 -16.76 3.95
CA ASN A 211 -13.78 -16.80 2.65
C ASN A 211 -14.07 -15.38 2.12
N ASN A 212 -13.62 -14.35 2.83
CA ASN A 212 -13.83 -12.95 2.46
C ASN A 212 -12.88 -12.55 1.33
N ILE A 213 -13.44 -12.31 0.15
CA ILE A 213 -12.69 -11.98 -1.07
C ILE A 213 -11.84 -10.72 -0.88
N GLU A 214 -12.31 -9.71 -0.15
CA GLU A 214 -11.54 -8.50 0.10
C GLU A 214 -10.31 -8.80 0.96
N LEU A 215 -10.49 -9.55 2.06
CA LEU A 215 -9.38 -9.94 2.93
C LEU A 215 -8.35 -10.80 2.19
N ILE A 216 -8.80 -11.73 1.35
CA ILE A 216 -7.92 -12.53 0.49
C ILE A 216 -7.13 -11.60 -0.45
N SER A 217 -7.82 -10.68 -1.14
CA SER A 217 -7.19 -9.73 -2.05
C SER A 217 -6.10 -8.91 -1.36
N GLU A 218 -6.36 -8.40 -0.16
CA GLU A 218 -5.37 -7.63 0.60
C GLU A 218 -4.18 -8.48 1.06
N CYS A 219 -4.39 -9.74 1.43
CA CYS A 219 -3.28 -10.67 1.69
C CYS A 219 -2.41 -10.84 0.45
N LEU A 220 -3.02 -11.08 -0.71
CA LEU A 220 -2.32 -11.24 -1.99
C LEU A 220 -1.56 -9.97 -2.38
N GLN A 221 -2.14 -8.78 -2.15
CA GLN A 221 -1.47 -7.50 -2.36
C GLN A 221 -0.22 -7.36 -1.49
N VAL A 222 -0.32 -7.63 -0.17
CA VAL A 222 0.84 -7.56 0.73
C VAL A 222 1.94 -8.53 0.28
N ILE A 223 1.61 -9.78 -0.07
CA ILE A 223 2.59 -10.74 -0.60
C ILE A 223 3.33 -10.15 -1.80
N ARG A 224 2.62 -9.59 -2.77
CA ARG A 224 3.24 -8.97 -3.95
C ARG A 224 4.13 -7.80 -3.55
N LYS A 225 3.69 -6.93 -2.63
CA LYS A 225 4.46 -5.76 -2.16
C LYS A 225 5.75 -6.15 -1.42
N LEU A 226 5.74 -7.24 -0.67
CA LEU A 226 6.95 -7.75 0.01
C LEU A 226 8.03 -8.26 -0.96
N THR A 227 7.63 -8.55 -2.20
CA THR A 227 8.49 -9.06 -3.28
C THR A 227 8.78 -8.03 -4.37
N LEU A 228 8.39 -6.77 -4.18
CA LEU A 228 8.69 -5.72 -5.14
C LEU A 228 10.12 -5.21 -4.96
N ASP A 229 10.78 -4.97 -6.09
CA ASP A 229 12.07 -4.31 -6.19
C ASP A 229 11.86 -2.93 -6.83
N ASP A 230 11.25 -2.00 -6.08
CA ASP A 230 10.77 -0.70 -6.59
C ASP A 230 11.38 0.53 -5.88
N ASP A 231 12.33 0.33 -4.96
CA ASP A 231 13.04 1.41 -4.27
C ASP A 231 14.37 1.75 -4.97
N LEU A 232 14.34 2.74 -5.85
CA LEU A 232 15.54 3.21 -6.58
C LEU A 232 16.63 3.80 -5.69
N ARG A 233 16.37 4.03 -4.38
CA ARG A 233 17.36 4.56 -3.44
C ARG A 233 18.31 3.48 -2.93
N VAL A 234 17.97 2.21 -3.15
CA VAL A 234 18.75 1.05 -2.72
C VAL A 234 19.25 0.30 -3.96
N GLU A 235 20.57 0.07 -4.05
CA GLU A 235 21.15 -0.62 -5.21
C GLU A 235 20.82 -2.11 -5.26
N PHE A 236 20.67 -2.74 -4.09
CA PHE A 236 20.37 -4.17 -3.94
C PHE A 236 19.33 -4.40 -2.83
N GLY A 237 18.10 -4.74 -3.21
CA GLY A 237 17.04 -5.15 -2.28
C GLY A 237 17.05 -6.65 -1.96
N LYS A 238 16.08 -7.10 -1.15
CA LYS A 238 15.85 -8.52 -0.79
C LYS A 238 14.61 -9.13 -1.45
N ALA A 239 14.12 -8.52 -2.53
CA ALA A 239 12.90 -8.96 -3.20
C ALA A 239 12.96 -10.43 -3.64
N HIS A 240 14.10 -10.90 -4.16
CA HIS A 240 14.29 -12.30 -4.56
C HIS A 240 14.26 -13.26 -3.37
N GLU A 241 14.96 -12.92 -2.28
CA GLU A 241 14.98 -13.71 -1.05
C GLU A 241 13.59 -13.80 -0.42
N HIS A 242 12.86 -12.69 -0.34
CA HIS A 242 11.49 -12.66 0.16
C HIS A 242 10.56 -13.50 -0.71
N ALA A 243 10.64 -13.36 -2.05
CA ALA A 243 9.83 -14.14 -2.97
C ALA A 243 10.10 -15.65 -2.85
N ARG A 244 11.36 -16.03 -2.66
CA ARG A 244 11.73 -17.43 -2.42
C ARG A 244 11.12 -17.97 -1.13
N GLU A 245 11.25 -17.24 -0.03
CA GLU A 245 10.80 -17.68 1.30
C GLU A 245 9.28 -17.74 1.37
N LEU A 246 8.60 -16.71 0.87
CA LEU A 246 7.14 -16.71 0.73
C LEU A 246 6.66 -17.79 -0.22
N GLY A 247 7.38 -18.05 -1.32
CA GLY A 247 7.06 -19.14 -2.25
C GLY A 247 7.10 -20.50 -1.56
N ALA A 248 8.15 -20.77 -0.77
CA ALA A 248 8.26 -22.01 -0.01
C ALA A 248 7.15 -22.19 1.03
N GLU A 249 6.61 -21.10 1.58
CA GLU A 249 5.58 -21.13 2.62
C GLU A 249 4.14 -21.11 2.08
N LEU A 250 3.88 -20.39 1.00
CA LEU A 250 2.53 -20.02 0.56
C LEU A 250 2.06 -20.73 -0.71
N LEU A 251 2.94 -21.33 -1.52
CA LEU A 251 2.53 -21.89 -2.81
C LEU A 251 1.43 -22.94 -2.68
N ASP A 252 1.55 -23.83 -1.71
CA ASP A 252 0.51 -24.79 -1.30
C ASP A 252 -0.89 -24.15 -1.19
N THR A 253 -0.97 -23.08 -0.41
CA THR A 253 -2.22 -22.36 -0.13
C THR A 253 -2.71 -21.62 -1.37
N LEU A 254 -1.81 -20.97 -2.10
CA LEU A 254 -2.14 -20.21 -3.29
C LEU A 254 -2.63 -21.09 -4.45
N THR A 255 -2.05 -22.27 -4.65
CA THR A 255 -2.53 -23.21 -5.69
C THR A 255 -3.91 -23.76 -5.34
N ARG A 256 -4.18 -24.08 -4.07
CA ARG A 256 -5.55 -24.45 -3.64
C ARG A 256 -6.54 -23.30 -3.81
N LEU A 257 -6.11 -22.06 -3.53
CA LEU A 257 -6.93 -20.89 -3.71
C LEU A 257 -7.28 -20.67 -5.18
N LEU A 258 -6.33 -20.91 -6.10
CA LEU A 258 -6.54 -20.89 -7.55
C LEU A 258 -7.57 -21.94 -8.00
N GLU A 259 -7.44 -23.17 -7.50
CA GLU A 259 -8.38 -24.27 -7.79
C GLU A 259 -9.81 -23.94 -7.33
N ASN A 260 -9.94 -23.30 -6.18
CA ASN A 260 -11.25 -22.99 -5.60
C ASN A 260 -11.87 -21.69 -6.16
N ASN A 261 -11.09 -20.83 -6.83
CA ASN A 261 -11.52 -19.50 -7.28
C ASN A 261 -11.11 -19.22 -8.72
N MET A 262 -11.75 -19.90 -9.67
CA MET A 262 -11.41 -19.82 -11.11
C MET A 262 -12.09 -18.66 -11.86
N LYS A 263 -12.73 -17.71 -11.16
CA LYS A 263 -13.46 -16.59 -11.78
C LYS A 263 -12.88 -15.22 -11.37
N PRO A 264 -12.99 -14.19 -12.24
CA PRO A 264 -12.63 -12.81 -11.92
C PRO A 264 -13.42 -12.23 -10.73
N PRO A 265 -12.87 -11.23 -10.03
CA PRO A 265 -11.51 -10.69 -10.21
C PRO A 265 -10.43 -11.53 -9.51
N LEU A 266 -10.80 -12.38 -8.56
CA LEU A 266 -9.86 -13.04 -7.64
C LEU A 266 -8.87 -13.95 -8.35
N VAL A 267 -9.30 -14.69 -9.38
CA VAL A 267 -8.42 -15.60 -10.14
C VAL A 267 -7.17 -14.88 -10.71
N SER A 268 -7.35 -13.65 -11.19
CA SER A 268 -6.26 -12.83 -11.75
C SER A 268 -5.24 -12.45 -10.69
N ASP A 269 -5.71 -12.08 -9.50
CA ASP A 269 -4.89 -11.72 -8.36
C ASP A 269 -4.10 -12.90 -7.82
N VAL A 270 -4.72 -14.08 -7.75
CA VAL A 270 -4.03 -15.31 -7.33
C VAL A 270 -2.94 -15.68 -8.31
N MET A 271 -3.23 -15.72 -9.62
CA MET A 271 -2.24 -16.03 -10.66
C MET A 271 -1.07 -15.03 -10.67
N CYS A 272 -1.37 -13.73 -10.54
CA CYS A 272 -0.35 -12.69 -10.46
C CYS A 272 0.56 -12.91 -9.24
N THR A 273 -0.01 -13.25 -8.09
CA THR A 273 0.73 -13.49 -6.84
C THR A 273 1.60 -14.73 -6.93
N ILE A 274 1.07 -15.85 -7.46
CA ILE A 274 1.86 -17.06 -7.69
C ILE A 274 3.06 -16.71 -8.58
N ALA A 275 2.85 -16.03 -9.70
CA ALA A 275 3.92 -15.66 -10.62
C ALA A 275 5.04 -14.84 -9.95
N CYS A 276 4.72 -13.93 -9.02
CA CYS A 276 5.70 -13.16 -8.25
C CYS A 276 6.60 -14.04 -7.36
N LEU A 277 6.14 -15.22 -6.94
CA LEU A 277 6.88 -16.11 -6.04
C LEU A 277 7.74 -17.15 -6.78
N LEU A 278 7.54 -17.36 -8.08
CA LEU A 278 8.24 -18.37 -8.87
C LEU A 278 9.63 -17.90 -9.33
N VAL A 279 10.45 -17.48 -8.38
CA VAL A 279 11.79 -16.94 -8.64
C VAL A 279 12.89 -18.01 -8.70
N ARG A 280 12.52 -19.28 -8.54
CA ARG A 280 13.42 -20.45 -8.62
C ARG A 280 12.76 -21.65 -9.28
N HIS A 281 13.58 -22.51 -9.90
CA HIS A 281 13.10 -23.67 -10.65
C HIS A 281 12.31 -24.67 -9.79
N GLU A 282 12.72 -24.91 -8.54
CA GLU A 282 12.02 -25.79 -7.62
C GLU A 282 10.61 -25.29 -7.28
N LEU A 283 10.44 -23.97 -7.16
CA LEU A 283 9.14 -23.35 -6.90
C LEU A 283 8.22 -23.46 -8.11
N SER A 284 8.75 -23.27 -9.32
CA SER A 284 8.00 -23.48 -10.57
C SER A 284 7.52 -24.92 -10.71
N ALA A 285 8.33 -25.91 -10.32
CA ALA A 285 7.95 -27.32 -10.37
C ALA A 285 6.80 -27.63 -9.40
N VAL A 286 6.89 -27.16 -8.15
CA VAL A 286 5.85 -27.31 -7.14
C VAL A 286 4.53 -26.67 -7.61
N ALA A 287 4.59 -25.44 -8.12
CA ALA A 287 3.41 -24.74 -8.60
C ALA A 287 2.78 -25.41 -9.85
N ALA A 288 3.59 -25.95 -10.75
CA ALA A 288 3.11 -26.68 -11.93
C ALA A 288 2.41 -27.99 -11.54
N GLU A 289 3.01 -28.78 -10.66
CA GLU A 289 2.47 -30.06 -10.22
C GLU A 289 1.06 -29.92 -9.62
N ARG A 290 0.81 -28.81 -8.92
CA ARG A 290 -0.43 -28.58 -8.16
C ARG A 290 -1.42 -27.70 -8.94
N GLY A 291 -0.95 -26.62 -9.55
CA GLY A 291 -1.82 -25.59 -10.12
C GLY A 291 -2.04 -25.66 -11.63
N ALA A 292 -1.29 -26.48 -12.38
CA ALA A 292 -1.38 -26.47 -13.85
C ALA A 292 -2.78 -26.83 -14.36
N ALA A 293 -3.44 -27.82 -13.76
CA ALA A 293 -4.79 -28.22 -14.18
C ALA A 293 -5.80 -27.08 -14.04
N ALA A 294 -5.79 -26.37 -12.91
CA ALA A 294 -6.62 -25.20 -12.68
C ALA A 294 -6.38 -24.10 -13.72
N LEU A 295 -5.12 -23.87 -14.11
CA LEU A 295 -4.76 -22.87 -15.10
C LEU A 295 -5.37 -23.13 -16.49
N PHE A 296 -5.41 -24.39 -16.94
CA PHE A 296 -6.09 -24.76 -18.18
C PHE A 296 -7.59 -24.48 -18.12
N THR A 297 -8.23 -24.85 -17.01
CA THR A 297 -9.66 -24.59 -16.80
C THR A 297 -9.93 -23.08 -16.77
N VAL A 298 -9.13 -22.30 -16.04
CA VAL A 298 -9.25 -20.82 -15.99
C VAL A 298 -9.18 -20.21 -17.39
N LEU A 299 -8.25 -20.64 -18.23
CA LEU A 299 -8.13 -20.14 -19.60
C LEU A 299 -9.31 -20.55 -20.49
N ALA A 300 -9.81 -21.77 -20.35
CA ALA A 300 -10.97 -22.24 -21.10
C ALA A 300 -12.26 -21.51 -20.70
N ASP A 301 -12.41 -21.21 -19.41
CA ASP A 301 -13.61 -20.62 -18.83
C ASP A 301 -13.68 -19.09 -18.95
N ASN A 302 -12.55 -18.42 -19.18
CA ASN A 302 -12.42 -16.96 -19.15
C ASN A 302 -11.58 -16.44 -20.33
N TYR A 303 -11.67 -17.09 -21.49
CA TYR A 303 -10.83 -16.82 -22.67
C TYR A 303 -10.99 -15.41 -23.27
N ASP A 304 -12.03 -14.69 -22.87
CA ASP A 304 -12.46 -13.38 -23.37
C ASP A 304 -12.12 -12.25 -22.40
N ASP A 305 -11.85 -12.58 -21.13
CA ASP A 305 -11.37 -11.62 -20.15
C ASP A 305 -9.88 -11.35 -20.35
N VAL A 306 -9.57 -10.18 -20.92
CA VAL A 306 -8.20 -9.72 -21.20
C VAL A 306 -7.32 -9.73 -19.94
N THR A 307 -7.89 -9.40 -18.77
CA THR A 307 -7.13 -9.33 -17.52
C THR A 307 -6.74 -10.74 -17.06
N VAL A 308 -7.68 -11.68 -17.10
CA VAL A 308 -7.41 -13.09 -16.76
C VAL A 308 -6.40 -13.69 -17.73
N VAL A 309 -6.60 -13.51 -19.03
CA VAL A 309 -5.69 -14.02 -20.07
C VAL A 309 -4.29 -13.45 -19.89
N HIS A 310 -4.16 -12.15 -19.60
CA HIS A 310 -2.87 -11.53 -19.33
C HIS A 310 -2.16 -12.16 -18.11
N GLN A 311 -2.86 -12.32 -16.98
CA GLN A 311 -2.26 -12.92 -15.79
C GLN A 311 -1.97 -14.42 -15.95
N ALA A 312 -2.83 -15.16 -16.63
CA ALA A 312 -2.62 -16.57 -16.94
C ALA A 312 -1.40 -16.76 -17.84
N THR A 313 -1.27 -15.99 -18.91
CA THR A 313 -0.10 -16.05 -19.81
C THR A 313 1.20 -15.61 -19.12
N LYS A 314 1.16 -14.64 -18.21
CA LYS A 314 2.27 -14.28 -17.34
C LYS A 314 2.69 -15.45 -16.44
N LEU A 315 1.73 -16.12 -15.80
CA LEU A 315 2.00 -17.29 -14.97
C LEU A 315 2.59 -18.45 -15.79
N ILE A 316 2.04 -18.75 -16.97
CA ILE A 316 2.57 -19.76 -17.91
C ILE A 316 4.02 -19.44 -18.27
N THR A 317 4.31 -18.18 -18.62
CA THR A 317 5.67 -17.75 -18.99
C THR A 317 6.63 -17.97 -17.83
N THR A 318 6.20 -17.67 -16.62
CA THR A 318 7.01 -17.83 -15.41
C THR A 318 7.24 -19.32 -15.08
N LEU A 319 6.20 -20.16 -15.17
CA LEU A 319 6.30 -21.61 -15.01
C LEU A 319 7.24 -22.24 -16.05
N ALA A 320 7.14 -21.78 -17.30
CA ALA A 320 8.02 -22.19 -18.40
C ALA A 320 9.46 -21.70 -18.24
N GLY A 321 9.79 -20.91 -17.22
CA GLY A 321 11.19 -20.67 -16.82
C GLY A 321 11.92 -21.96 -16.43
N ASN A 322 11.19 -22.98 -15.97
CA ASN A 322 11.72 -24.33 -15.74
C ASN A 322 11.51 -25.20 -17.00
N ASP A 323 12.58 -25.79 -17.53
CA ASP A 323 12.54 -26.56 -18.78
C ASP A 323 11.72 -27.84 -18.71
N ASP A 324 11.70 -28.53 -17.55
CA ASP A 324 10.88 -29.72 -17.37
C ASP A 324 9.40 -29.37 -17.30
N VAL A 325 9.06 -28.30 -16.56
CA VAL A 325 7.70 -27.76 -16.50
C VAL A 325 7.25 -27.28 -17.88
N LYS A 326 8.11 -26.58 -18.63
CA LYS A 326 7.85 -26.15 -20.01
C LYS A 326 7.50 -27.35 -20.90
N ARG A 327 8.28 -28.43 -20.85
CA ARG A 327 8.01 -29.66 -21.60
C ARG A 327 6.67 -30.29 -21.20
N GLN A 328 6.34 -30.28 -19.91
CA GLN A 328 5.05 -30.78 -19.40
C GLN A 328 3.89 -29.94 -19.90
N LEU A 329 3.95 -28.61 -19.79
CA LEU A 329 2.92 -27.69 -20.27
C LEU A 329 2.66 -27.86 -21.78
N VAL A 330 3.72 -28.02 -22.58
CA VAL A 330 3.60 -28.31 -24.02
C VAL A 330 2.89 -29.64 -24.26
N LYS A 331 3.27 -30.70 -23.55
CA LYS A 331 2.62 -32.01 -23.65
C LYS A 331 1.15 -31.99 -23.23
N SER A 332 0.80 -31.13 -22.26
CA SER A 332 -0.57 -30.92 -21.78
C SER A 332 -1.43 -30.06 -22.73
N GLY A 333 -0.89 -29.60 -23.86
CA GLY A 333 -1.67 -28.90 -24.89
C GLY A 333 -1.79 -27.40 -24.69
N ILE A 334 -0.86 -26.75 -23.97
CA ILE A 334 -0.92 -25.28 -23.78
C ILE A 334 -0.70 -24.49 -25.08
N VAL A 335 0.08 -25.05 -26.03
CA VAL A 335 0.49 -24.34 -27.25
C VAL A 335 -0.71 -23.97 -28.15
N PRO A 336 -1.63 -24.89 -28.49
CA PRO A 336 -2.85 -24.53 -29.22
C PRO A 336 -3.68 -23.42 -28.54
N ILE A 337 -3.77 -23.43 -27.20
CA ILE A 337 -4.50 -22.41 -26.44
C ILE A 337 -3.83 -21.05 -26.63
N ILE A 338 -2.51 -20.96 -26.46
CA ILE A 338 -1.75 -19.71 -26.67
C ILE A 338 -1.94 -19.18 -28.10
N VAL A 339 -1.85 -20.04 -29.12
CA VAL A 339 -2.07 -19.64 -30.52
C VAL A 339 -3.49 -19.11 -30.74
N SER A 340 -4.50 -19.74 -30.12
CA SER A 340 -5.89 -19.26 -30.18
C SER A 340 -6.06 -17.90 -29.51
N LEU A 341 -5.41 -17.67 -28.37
CA LEU A 341 -5.46 -16.39 -27.65
C LEU A 341 -4.78 -15.28 -28.47
N LEU A 342 -3.61 -15.56 -29.06
CA LEU A 342 -2.92 -14.63 -29.96
C LEU A 342 -3.80 -14.25 -31.15
N SER A 343 -4.47 -15.21 -31.78
CA SER A 343 -5.38 -14.94 -32.91
C SER A 343 -6.57 -14.09 -32.50
N ARG A 344 -7.10 -14.29 -31.29
CA ARG A 344 -8.25 -13.53 -30.78
C ARG A 344 -7.92 -12.07 -30.49
N PHE A 345 -6.74 -11.82 -29.92
CA PHE A 345 -6.31 -10.48 -29.49
C PHE A 345 -5.32 -9.82 -30.45
N ALA A 346 -5.11 -10.41 -31.63
CA ALA A 346 -4.41 -9.76 -32.74
C ALA A 346 -5.27 -8.60 -33.25
N VAL A 347 -4.91 -7.38 -32.84
CA VAL A 347 -5.46 -6.13 -33.37
C VAL A 347 -4.65 -5.69 -34.57
#